data_AF-A0ABD4XGT0-F1
#
_entry.id   AF-A0ABD4XGT0-F1
#
_cell.length_a   1.000
_cell.length_b   1.000
_cell.length_c   1.000
_cell.angle_alpha   90.00
_cell.angle_beta   90.00
_cell.angle_gamma   90.00
#
_symmetry.space_group_name_H-M   'P 1'
#
loop_
_entity.id
_entity.type
_entity.pdbx_description
1 polymer ?
#
loop_
_entity_poly.entity_id
_entity_poly.type
_entity_poly.pdbx_seq_one_letter_code
_entity_poly.pdbx_strand_id
1 'polypeptide(L)'
;MTLPDYQLAMEAYAIKRTLKREDIAFQAWLNQTVQATKGSDKHPKPMYKKFNDFYNAAELEDEVRSQFEPDYTSKFTKQKQEQEAIQERFARLQEIKQRKKGGN
;
A
#
# COMPACT_ATOMS: atom_id res chain seq x y z
N MET A 1 -13.54 -20.89 -26.17
CA MET A 1 -12.73 -19.91 -25.41
C MET A 1 -11.46 -19.67 -26.19
N THR A 2 -11.18 -18.41 -26.53
CA THR A 2 -9.91 -17.99 -27.10
C THR A 2 -8.91 -17.64 -25.98
N LEU A 3 -7.63 -17.51 -26.31
CA LEU A 3 -6.60 -17.09 -25.34
C LEU A 3 -6.92 -15.72 -24.69
N PRO A 4 -7.38 -14.70 -25.43
CA PRO A 4 -7.87 -13.46 -24.83
C PRO A 4 -9.04 -13.65 -23.86
N ASP A 5 -10.02 -14.49 -24.20
CA ASP A 5 -11.17 -14.75 -23.30
C ASP A 5 -10.72 -15.39 -21.98
N TYR A 6 -9.71 -16.26 -22.05
CA TYR A 6 -9.12 -16.89 -20.87
C TYR A 6 -8.38 -15.87 -20.00
N GLN A 7 -7.58 -14.99 -20.60
CA GLN A 7 -6.85 -13.93 -19.87
C GLN A 7 -7.81 -12.98 -19.18
N LEU A 8 -8.88 -12.55 -19.86
CA LEU A 8 -9.93 -11.70 -19.29
C LEU A 8 -10.65 -12.41 -18.12
N ALA A 9 -10.96 -13.69 -18.26
CA ALA A 9 -11.56 -14.47 -17.17
C ALA A 9 -10.63 -14.61 -15.96
N MET A 10 -9.31 -14.74 -16.19
CA MET A 10 -8.32 -14.79 -15.13
C MET A 10 -8.15 -13.47 -14.40
N GLU A 11 -8.14 -12.36 -15.13
CA GLU A 11 -8.14 -11.02 -14.55
C GLU A 11 -9.38 -10.80 -13.68
N ALA A 12 -10.59 -11.06 -14.22
CA ALA A 12 -11.84 -10.92 -13.47
C ALA A 12 -11.87 -11.80 -12.22
N TYR A 13 -11.33 -13.03 -12.30
CA TYR A 13 -11.20 -13.91 -11.16
C TYR A 13 -10.22 -13.36 -10.10
N ALA A 14 -9.09 -12.79 -10.52
CA ALA A 14 -8.11 -12.18 -9.63
C ALA A 14 -8.72 -10.98 -8.89
N ILE A 15 -9.44 -10.10 -9.59
CA ILE A 15 -10.17 -8.97 -9.01
C ILE A 15 -11.19 -9.45 -7.98
N LYS A 16 -12.02 -10.44 -8.35
CA LYS A 16 -13.01 -11.03 -7.42
C LYS A 16 -12.37 -11.61 -6.16
N ARG A 17 -11.17 -12.20 -6.29
CA ARG A 17 -10.42 -12.72 -5.15
C ARG A 17 -9.89 -11.59 -4.26
N THR A 18 -9.48 -10.46 -4.83
CA THR A 18 -9.07 -9.27 -4.09
C THR A 18 -10.23 -8.71 -3.27
N LEU A 19 -11.42 -8.56 -3.85
CA LEU A 19 -12.62 -8.13 -3.11
C LEU A 19 -12.95 -9.07 -1.94
N LYS A 20 -12.86 -10.38 -2.15
CA LYS A 20 -13.08 -11.34 -1.07
C LYS A 20 -12.04 -11.23 0.06
N ARG A 21 -10.80 -10.87 -0.27
CA ARG A 21 -9.76 -10.62 0.72
C ARG A 21 -10.03 -9.31 1.47
N GLU A 22 -10.57 -8.30 0.80
CA GLU A 22 -11.02 -7.05 1.43
C GLU A 22 -12.08 -7.31 2.49
N ASP A 23 -13.09 -8.13 2.19
CA ASP A 23 -14.13 -8.50 3.17
C ASP A 23 -13.52 -9.19 4.41
N ILE A 24 -12.58 -10.11 4.21
CA ILE A 24 -11.89 -10.81 5.29
C ILE A 24 -11.01 -9.83 6.09
N ALA A 25 -10.30 -8.94 5.40
CA ALA A 25 -9.49 -7.90 6.02
C ALA A 25 -10.37 -6.94 6.83
N PHE A 26 -11.57 -6.61 6.34
CA PHE A 26 -12.53 -5.77 7.05
C PHE A 26 -13.01 -6.45 8.32
N GLN A 27 -13.35 -7.73 8.27
CA GLN A 27 -13.67 -8.53 9.46
C GLN A 27 -12.50 -8.55 10.45
N ALA A 28 -11.27 -8.77 9.97
CA ALA A 28 -10.07 -8.75 10.80
C ALA A 28 -9.84 -7.36 11.42
N TRP A 29 -10.07 -6.28 10.68
CA TRP A 29 -9.94 -4.91 11.16
C TRP A 29 -10.97 -4.59 12.25
N LEU A 30 -12.22 -5.04 12.10
CA LEU A 30 -13.24 -4.91 13.15
C LEU A 30 -12.86 -5.69 14.41
N ASN A 31 -12.21 -6.85 14.27
CA ASN A 31 -11.70 -7.61 15.41
C ASN A 31 -10.44 -6.97 16.04
N GLN A 32 -9.56 -6.40 15.22
CA GLN A 32 -8.28 -5.82 15.64
C GLN A 32 -8.43 -4.41 16.24
N THR A 33 -9.40 -3.61 15.79
CA THR A 33 -9.72 -2.29 16.37
C THR A 33 -10.09 -2.36 17.84
N VAL A 34 -10.51 -3.54 18.32
CA VAL A 34 -10.78 -3.82 19.74
C VAL A 34 -9.50 -4.03 20.56
N GLN A 35 -8.36 -4.37 19.94
CA GLN A 35 -7.16 -4.85 20.66
C GLN A 35 -5.86 -4.08 20.34
N ALA A 36 -5.72 -3.48 19.16
CA ALA A 36 -4.46 -2.89 18.70
C ALA A 36 -4.37 -1.38 19.01
N THR A 37 -4.17 -1.05 20.28
CA THR A 37 -3.86 0.32 20.70
C THR A 37 -2.37 0.50 20.93
N LYS A 38 -1.77 1.50 20.27
CA LYS A 38 -0.42 1.99 20.51
C LYS A 38 -0.49 3.20 21.46
N GLY A 39 0.40 3.27 22.45
CA GLY A 39 0.44 4.39 23.39
C GLY A 39 0.69 3.92 24.82
N SER A 40 0.52 4.84 25.77
CA SER A 40 0.51 4.49 27.18
C SER A 40 -0.85 3.86 27.53
N ASP A 41 -0.88 2.97 28.52
CA ASP A 41 -2.09 2.35 29.08
C ASP A 41 -3.17 3.40 29.45
N LYS A 42 -2.75 4.61 29.83
CA LYS A 42 -3.66 5.74 30.16
C LYS A 42 -4.23 6.49 28.94
N HIS A 43 -3.55 6.43 27.79
CA HIS A 43 -3.96 7.12 26.56
C HIS A 43 -3.70 6.23 25.33
N PRO A 44 -4.44 5.12 25.21
CA PRO A 44 -4.34 4.25 24.04
C PRO A 44 -4.77 5.00 22.78
N LYS A 45 -3.97 4.91 21.70
CA LYS A 45 -4.31 5.39 20.36
C LYS A 45 -4.42 4.21 19.42
N PRO A 46 -5.42 4.15 18.52
CA PRO A 46 -5.49 3.05 17.56
C PRO A 46 -4.25 3.03 16.66
N MET A 47 -3.70 1.83 16.40
CA MET A 47 -2.51 1.66 15.57
C MET A 47 -2.74 2.08 14.12
N TYR A 48 -3.93 1.76 13.59
CA TYR A 48 -4.41 2.19 12.28
C TYR A 48 -5.58 3.14 12.47
N LYS A 49 -5.56 4.29 11.81
CA LYS A 49 -6.63 5.29 11.94
C LYS A 49 -7.77 5.04 10.97
N LYS A 50 -7.45 4.49 9.80
CA LYS A 50 -8.40 4.17 8.74
C LYS A 50 -8.20 2.73 8.29
N PHE A 51 -9.24 2.12 7.75
CA PHE A 51 -9.15 0.79 7.16
C PHE A 51 -8.11 0.72 6.03
N ASN A 52 -8.04 1.74 5.18
CA ASN A 52 -7.07 1.81 4.09
C ASN A 52 -5.60 1.82 4.54
N ASP A 53 -5.33 2.21 5.80
CA ASP A 53 -3.98 2.13 6.38
C ASP A 53 -3.62 0.69 6.77
N PHE A 54 -4.63 -0.16 7.00
CA PHE A 54 -4.49 -1.58 7.35
C PHE A 54 -4.53 -2.48 6.10
N TYR A 55 -5.44 -2.20 5.17
CA TYR A 55 -5.62 -2.96 3.94
C TYR A 55 -6.10 -2.05 2.81
N ASN A 56 -5.36 -2.01 1.70
CA ASN A 56 -5.68 -1.18 0.54
C ASN A 56 -6.04 -2.04 -0.67
N ALA A 57 -7.32 -2.33 -0.85
CA ALA A 57 -7.81 -3.13 -1.97
C ALA A 57 -7.51 -2.48 -3.33
N ALA A 58 -7.57 -1.14 -3.40
CA ALA A 58 -7.32 -0.40 -4.64
C ALA A 58 -5.88 -0.56 -5.14
N GLU A 59 -4.90 -0.69 -4.24
CA GLU A 59 -3.51 -0.95 -4.62
C GLU A 59 -3.34 -2.36 -5.20
N LEU A 60 -4.02 -3.35 -4.61
CA LEU A 60 -3.98 -4.73 -5.10
C LEU A 60 -4.71 -4.89 -6.44
N GLU A 61 -5.83 -4.19 -6.65
CA GLU A 61 -6.49 -4.14 -7.95
C GLU A 61 -5.61 -3.49 -9.02
N ASP A 62 -4.91 -2.41 -8.67
CA ASP A 62 -3.99 -1.71 -9.56
C ASP A 62 -2.79 -2.59 -9.94
N GLU A 63 -2.29 -3.41 -9.01
CA GLU A 63 -1.27 -4.43 -9.28
C GLU A 63 -1.79 -5.53 -10.22
N VAL A 64 -3.00 -6.05 -9.97
CA VAL A 64 -3.63 -7.06 -10.83
C VAL A 64 -3.78 -6.52 -12.24
N ARG A 65 -4.33 -5.31 -12.42
CA ARG A 65 -4.48 -4.70 -13.75
C ARG A 65 -3.14 -4.50 -14.45
N SER A 66 -2.12 -4.06 -13.72
CA SER A 66 -0.76 -3.91 -14.28
C SER A 66 -0.14 -5.23 -14.77
N GLN A 67 -0.60 -6.40 -14.31
CA GLN A 67 -0.09 -7.71 -14.73
C GLN A 67 -0.79 -8.25 -15.98
N PHE A 68 -2.08 -7.93 -16.16
CA PHE A 68 -2.89 -8.43 -17.28
C PHE A 68 -2.97 -7.45 -18.45
N GLU A 69 -2.96 -6.14 -18.18
CA GLU A 69 -3.07 -5.09 -19.18
C GLU A 69 -1.69 -4.46 -19.46
N PRO A 70 -1.09 -4.66 -20.66
CA PRO A 70 0.25 -4.16 -20.97
C PRO A 70 0.33 -2.63 -21.08
N ASP A 71 -0.77 -1.95 -21.42
CA ASP A 71 -0.83 -0.49 -21.56
C ASP A 71 -1.28 0.22 -20.25
N TYR A 72 -1.50 -0.54 -19.18
CA TYR A 72 -1.98 0.01 -17.92
C TYR A 72 -0.87 0.71 -17.14
N THR A 73 -1.14 1.93 -16.69
CA THR A 73 -0.18 2.67 -15.83
C THR A 73 -0.68 2.74 -14.40
N SER A 74 -0.04 1.95 -13.54
CA SER A 74 -0.29 1.93 -12.09
C SER A 74 -0.07 3.30 -11.44
N LYS A 75 -1.08 3.80 -10.74
CA LYS A 75 -0.99 5.07 -9.99
C LYS A 75 -0.19 4.90 -8.70
N PHE A 76 -0.37 3.75 -8.03
CA PHE A 76 0.30 3.47 -6.76
C PHE A 76 1.80 3.27 -6.96
N THR A 77 2.22 2.59 -8.04
CA THR A 77 3.64 2.43 -8.37
C THR A 77 4.32 3.78 -8.61
N LYS A 78 3.68 4.67 -9.36
CA LYS A 78 4.20 6.03 -9.60
C LYS A 78 4.35 6.82 -8.30
N GLN A 79 3.33 6.80 -7.44
CA GLN A 79 3.38 7.46 -6.14
C GLN A 79 4.49 6.89 -5.24
N LYS A 80 4.66 5.57 -5.22
CA LYS A 80 5.71 4.91 -4.44
C LYS A 80 7.11 5.33 -4.90
N GLN A 81 7.36 5.32 -6.21
CA GLN A 81 8.62 5.77 -6.79
C GLN A 81 8.92 7.24 -6.47
N GLU A 82 7.91 8.11 -6.52
CA GLU A 82 8.06 9.52 -6.17
C GLU A 82 8.42 9.69 -4.69
N GLN A 83 7.75 8.95 -3.79
CA GLN A 83 8.06 8.98 -2.36
C GLN A 83 9.48 8.49 -2.06
N GLU A 84 9.92 7.40 -2.70
CA GLU A 84 11.28 6.88 -2.58
C GLU A 84 12.32 7.93 -3.03
N ALA A 85 12.09 8.57 -4.17
CA ALA A 85 12.98 9.64 -4.67
C ALA A 85 13.04 10.85 -3.72
N ILE A 86 11.91 11.23 -3.09
CA ILE A 86 11.88 12.30 -2.09
C ILE A 86 12.65 11.90 -0.83
N GLN A 87 12.48 10.66 -0.35
CA GLN A 87 13.19 10.14 0.82
C GLN A 87 14.70 10.10 0.61
N GLU A 88 15.16 9.62 -0.56
CA GLU A 88 16.58 9.66 -0.92
C GLU A 88 17.14 11.08 -0.94
N ARG A 89 16.42 12.02 -1.55
CA ARG A 89 16.82 13.44 -1.59
C ARG A 89 16.93 14.01 -0.17
N PHE A 90 15.97 13.70 0.69
CA PHE A 90 15.97 14.14 2.07
C PHE A 90 17.14 13.55 2.86
N ALA A 91 17.43 12.26 2.70
CA ALA A 91 18.58 11.61 3.32
C ALA A 91 19.91 12.26 2.89
N ARG A 92 20.11 12.50 1.58
CA ARG A 92 21.30 13.22 1.09
C ARG A 92 21.42 14.63 1.68
N LEU A 93 20.31 15.36 1.81
CA LEU A 93 20.31 16.68 2.43
C LEU A 93 20.72 16.62 3.91
N GLN A 94 20.28 15.61 4.65
CA GLN A 94 20.69 15.41 6.04
C GLN A 94 22.18 15.12 6.14
N GLU A 95 22.73 14.24 5.29
CA GLU A 95 24.16 13.94 5.25
C GLU A 95 25.00 15.19 4.98
N ILE A 96 24.60 16.00 4.00
CA ILE A 96 25.29 17.27 3.67
C ILE A 96 25.26 18.22 4.86
N LYS A 97 24.12 18.34 5.56
CA LYS A 97 24.00 19.17 6.77
C LYS A 97 24.91 18.67 7.89
N GLN A 98 24.99 17.36 8.10
CA GLN A 98 25.88 16.78 9.11
C GLN A 98 27.35 17.02 8.77
N ARG A 99 27.75 16.82 7.50
CA ARG A 99 29.12 17.11 7.02
C ARG A 99 29.50 18.58 7.17
N LYS A 100 28.59 19.52 6.89
CA LYS A 100 28.83 20.96 7.11
C LYS A 100 28.89 21.35 8.59
N LYS A 101 28.22 20.60 9.47
CA LYS A 101 28.22 20.87 10.92
C LYS A 101 29.43 20.26 11.65
N GLY A 102 30.04 19.22 11.08
CA GLY A 102 31.26 18.57 11.59
C GLY A 102 32.57 19.06 10.96
N GLY A 103 32.51 20.01 10.02
CA GLY A 103 33.70 20.67 9.48
C GLY A 103 34.16 21.80 10.40
N ASN A 104 35.14 21.50 11.25
CA ASN A 104 35.98 22.43 11.99
C ASN A 104 37.43 22.17 11.58
#